data_AF-A0A519Z8J3-F1
#
_entry.id   AF-A0A519Z8J3-F1
#
_cell.length_a   1.000
_cell.length_b   1.000
_cell.length_c   1.000
_cell.angle_alpha   90.00
_cell.angle_beta   90.00
_cell.angle_gamma   90.00
#
_symmetry.space_group_name_H-M   'P 1'
#
loop_
_entity.id
_entity.type
_entity.pdbx_description
1 polymer ?
#
loop_
_entity_poly.entity_id
_entity_poly.type
_entity_poly.pdbx_seq_one_letter_code
_entity_poly.pdbx_strand_id
1 'polypeptide(L)' 'MKQALEEATTPDVTVPHPHADPHGMRDVLHRLGVKPENPATCTGRTWGGAAGAQKVIVSPADGQRIAAVAVA' A
#
# COMPACT_ATOMS: atom_id res chain seq x y z
N MET A 1 -38.35 -29.75 -14.40
CA MET A 1 -38.26 -28.38 -14.96
C MET A 1 -37.70 -27.46 -13.90
N LYS A 2 -36.62 -26.73 -14.22
CA LYS A 2 -36.04 -25.55 -13.55
C LYS A 2 -35.60 -25.78 -12.10
N GLN A 3 -34.35 -26.10 -11.79
CA GLN A 3 -33.12 -25.35 -12.13
C GLN A 3 -33.31 -23.85 -11.90
N ALA A 4 -33.06 -23.42 -10.66
CA ALA A 4 -32.78 -22.04 -10.29
C ALA A 4 -31.90 -22.06 -9.02
N LEU A 5 -30.80 -22.81 -9.09
CA LEU A 5 -29.63 -22.47 -8.30
C LEU A 5 -28.94 -21.39 -9.13
N GLU A 6 -29.36 -20.16 -8.90
CA GLU A 6 -28.79 -18.98 -9.56
C GLU A 6 -27.37 -18.83 -9.05
N GLU A 7 -26.49 -19.40 -9.84
CA GLU A 7 -25.04 -19.33 -9.80
C GLU A 7 -24.64 -17.85 -9.83
N ALA A 8 -24.55 -17.23 -8.65
CA ALA A 8 -23.80 -15.99 -8.48
C ALA A 8 -22.30 -16.35 -8.63
N THR A 9 -21.90 -16.58 -9.88
CA THR A 9 -20.51 -16.59 -10.29
C THR A 9 -20.00 -15.17 -10.12
N THR A 10 -19.54 -14.84 -8.91
CA THR A 10 -18.48 -13.84 -8.79
C THR A 10 -17.40 -14.28 -9.76
N PRO A 11 -17.07 -13.48 -10.80
CA PRO A 11 -15.95 -13.85 -11.65
C PRO A 11 -14.76 -14.02 -10.74
N ASP A 12 -14.22 -15.24 -10.72
CA ASP A 12 -12.95 -15.52 -10.12
C ASP A 12 -11.92 -14.70 -10.90
N VAL A 13 -11.64 -13.48 -10.44
CA VAL A 13 -10.62 -12.60 -11.01
C VAL A 13 -9.26 -13.08 -10.53
N THR A 14 -8.99 -14.38 -10.63
CA THR A 14 -7.64 -14.90 -10.56
C THR A 14 -7.02 -14.75 -11.94
N VAL A 15 -6.74 -13.51 -12.32
CA VAL A 15 -5.81 -13.24 -13.41
C VAL A 15 -4.42 -13.52 -12.83
N PRO A 16 -3.64 -14.49 -13.35
CA PRO A 16 -2.24 -14.60 -13.01
C PRO A 16 -1.50 -13.49 -13.75
N HIS A 17 -1.65 -12.26 -13.29
CA HIS A 17 -0.74 -11.18 -13.65
C HIS A 17 0.37 -11.17 -12.60
N PRO A 18 1.66 -11.19 -13.00
CA PRO A 18 2.73 -10.79 -12.12
C PRO A 18 2.66 -9.27 -11.95
N HIS A 19 1.62 -8.77 -11.28
CA HIS A 19 1.52 -7.36 -10.98
C HIS A 19 2.27 -7.10 -9.68
N ALA A 20 3.41 -6.44 -9.79
CA ALA A 20 4.15 -5.91 -8.64
C ALA A 20 3.32 -4.89 -7.82
N ASP A 21 2.17 -4.45 -8.33
CA ASP A 21 1.18 -3.57 -7.69
C ASP A 21 -0.19 -3.65 -8.42
N PRO A 22 -1.03 -4.66 -8.13
CA PRO A 22 -2.26 -4.94 -8.88
C PRO A 22 -3.35 -3.88 -8.73
N HIS A 23 -3.22 -3.00 -7.73
CA HIS A 23 -4.18 -1.93 -7.46
C HIS A 23 -3.60 -0.53 -7.65
N GLY A 24 -2.35 -0.41 -8.13
CA GLY A 24 -1.67 0.88 -8.26
C GLY A 24 -1.50 1.61 -6.92
N MET A 25 -1.39 0.86 -5.82
CA MET A 25 -1.26 1.41 -4.46
C MET A 25 -0.06 2.34 -4.33
N ARG A 26 1.03 2.10 -5.06
CA ARG A 26 2.19 3.00 -5.09
C ARG A 26 1.82 4.39 -5.62
N ASP A 27 1.03 4.45 -6.67
CA ASP A 27 0.56 5.72 -7.24
C ASP A 27 -0.41 6.43 -6.29
N VAL A 28 -1.29 5.68 -5.62
CA VAL A 28 -2.20 6.24 -4.61
C VAL A 28 -1.39 6.85 -3.46
N LEU A 29 -0.41 6.13 -2.92
CA LEU A 29 0.46 6.60 -1.84
C LEU A 29 1.26 7.83 -2.24
N HIS A 30 1.80 7.85 -3.45
CA HIS A 30 2.49 9.03 -3.99
C HIS A 30 1.57 10.24 -4.07
N ARG A 31 0.32 10.07 -4.54
CA ARG A 31 -0.69 11.16 -4.61
C ARG A 31 -1.11 11.66 -3.22
N LEU A 32 -1.09 10.78 -2.22
CA LEU A 32 -1.31 11.16 -0.82
C LEU A 32 -0.09 11.85 -0.18
N GLY A 33 1.02 11.98 -0.92
CA GLY A 33 2.25 12.62 -0.45
C GLY A 33 3.13 11.71 0.41
N VAL A 34 2.85 10.41 0.45
CA VAL A 34 3.70 9.41 1.11
C VAL A 34 4.95 9.20 0.25
N LYS A 35 6.12 9.41 0.84
CA LYS A 35 7.42 9.27 0.18
C LYS A 35 8.04 7.90 0.50
N PRO A 36 9.07 7.46 -0.24
CA PRO A 36 9.85 6.27 0.13
C PRO A 36 10.48 6.38 1.53
N GLU A 37 10.81 7.60 1.93
CA GLU A 37 11.39 7.96 3.23
C GLU A 37 10.64 9.18 3.77
N ASN A 38 10.10 9.04 4.98
CA ASN A 38 9.24 10.05 5.59
C ASN A 38 9.84 10.57 6.90
N PRO A 39 9.69 11.87 7.16
CA PRO A 39 10.05 12.51 8.42
C PRO A 39 9.24 11.93 9.59
N ALA A 40 9.84 11.91 10.78
CA ALA A 40 9.23 11.36 11.99
C ALA A 40 8.04 12.20 12.50
N THR A 41 8.08 13.53 12.31
CA THR A 41 7.12 14.45 12.92
C THR A 41 6.67 15.57 11.97
N CYS A 42 5.48 16.13 12.24
CA CYS A 42 4.92 17.27 11.53
C CYS A 42 4.29 18.26 12.51
N THR A 43 4.58 19.56 12.33
CA THR A 43 3.97 20.66 13.12
C THR A 43 2.79 21.31 12.40
N GLY A 44 2.39 20.80 11.24
CA GLY A 44 1.42 21.42 10.33
C GLY A 44 2.00 22.53 9.44
N ARG A 45 3.20 23.04 9.74
CA ARG A 45 3.95 23.99 8.89
C ARG A 45 5.25 23.40 8.37
N THR A 46 5.89 22.58 9.19
CA THR A 46 7.19 21.98 8.90
C THR A 46 7.19 20.51 9.23
N TRP A 47 7.94 19.77 8.43
CA TRP A 47 8.29 18.38 8.69
C TRP A 47 9.68 18.31 9.34
N GLY A 48 9.85 17.40 10.30
CA GLY A 48 11.07 17.29 11.09
C GLY A 48 11.46 15.86 11.41
N GLY A 49 12.64 15.69 12.01
CA GLY A 49 13.15 14.39 12.42
C GLY A 49 13.45 13.46 11.25
N ALA A 50 14.00 13.98 10.14
CA ALA A 50 14.39 13.18 8.97
C ALA A 50 15.76 12.49 9.10
N ALA A 51 16.56 12.88 10.10
CA ALA A 51 17.86 12.28 10.39
C ALA A 51 17.72 11.28 11.54
N GLY A 52 18.22 10.06 11.37
CA GLY A 52 18.18 9.03 12.39
C GLY A 52 17.99 7.62 11.83
N ALA A 53 17.75 6.66 12.72
CA ALA A 53 17.39 5.31 12.33
C ALA A 53 16.03 5.32 11.59
N GLN A 54 15.84 4.37 10.69
CA GLN A 54 14.60 4.25 9.92
C GLN A 54 13.84 2.99 10.32
N LYS A 55 12.52 3.12 10.46
CA LYS A 55 11.60 2.00 10.57
C LYS A 55 10.93 1.76 9.23
N VAL A 56 11.10 0.56 8.70
CA VAL A 56 10.50 0.15 7.41
C VAL A 56 9.05 -0.24 7.63
N ILE A 57 8.17 0.23 6.75
CA ILE A 57 6.76 -0.16 6.66
C ILE A 57 6.63 -1.15 5.52
N VAL A 58 6.10 -2.33 5.83
CA VAL A 58 5.85 -3.40 4.86
C VAL A 58 4.36 -3.65 4.72
N SER A 59 3.96 -4.07 3.53
CA SER A 59 2.60 -4.50 3.24
C SER A 59 2.35 -5.88 3.88
N PRO A 60 1.26 -6.06 4.62
CA PRO A 60 0.92 -7.36 5.19
C PRO A 60 0.42 -8.36 4.12
N ALA A 61 0.01 -7.88 2.94
CA ALA A 61 -0.55 -8.73 1.89
C ALA A 61 0.53 -9.51 1.12
N ASP A 62 1.72 -8.94 0.97
CA ASP A 62 2.79 -9.46 0.12
C ASP A 62 4.20 -9.32 0.72
N GLY A 63 4.33 -8.74 1.92
CA GLY A 63 5.61 -8.49 2.58
C GLY A 63 6.47 -7.42 1.92
N GLN A 64 5.99 -6.75 0.88
CA GLN A 64 6.77 -5.78 0.12
C GLN A 64 6.94 -4.48 0.90
N ARG A 65 8.10 -3.82 0.71
CA ARG A 65 8.34 -2.49 1.28
C ARG A 65 7.41 -1.47 0.63
N ILE A 66 6.70 -0.74 1.50
CA ILE A 66 5.84 0.39 1.12
C ILE A 66 6.63 1.71 1.24
N ALA A 67 7.17 1.96 2.43
CA ALA A 67 7.86 3.21 2.78
C ALA A 67 8.76 2.99 4.00
N ALA A 68 9.49 4.02 4.41
CA ALA A 68 10.16 4.09 5.70
C ALA A 68 9.83 5.41 6.40
N VAL A 69 9.89 5.40 7.73
CA VAL A 69 9.73 6.58 8.57
C VAL A 69 10.94 6.68 9.48
N ALA A 70 11.52 7.87 9.61
CA ALA A 70 12.57 8.11 10.58
C ALA A 70 12.03 7.94 12.00
N VAL A 71 12.85 7.35 12.88
CA VAL A 71 12.54 7.15 14.29
C VAL A 71 13.67 7.74 15.12
N ALA A 72 13.28 8.50 16.15
CA ALA A 72 14.19 9.10 17.13
C ALA A 72 14.44 8.15 18.30
#